data_AF-A0A2E9NSV4-F1
#
_entry.id   AF-A0A2E9NSV4-F1
#
_cell.length_a   1.000
_cell.length_b   1.000
_cell.length_c   1.000
_cell.angle_alpha   90.00
_cell.angle_beta   90.00
_cell.angle_gamma   90.00
#
_symmetry.space_group_name_H-M   'P 1'
#
loop_
_entity.id
_entity.type
_entity.pdbx_description
1 polymer ?
#
loop_
_entity_poly.entity_id
_entity_poly.type
_entity_poly.pdbx_seq_one_letter_code
_entity_poly.pdbx_strand_id
1 'polypeptide(L)' 'MTNPIRKLPDLSRDLIDVLDERFPLRLPDPKDNEREIWIKVGQRKVIEFLIDTYDEQHKTLISPKE' A
#
# COMPACT_ATOMS: atom_id res chain seq x y z
N MET A 1 -18.19 -10.87 19.76
CA MET A 1 -17.07 -11.59 19.12
C MET A 1 -15.99 -10.56 18.77
N THR A 2 -14.94 -10.44 19.57
CA THR A 2 -13.82 -9.55 19.28
C THR A 2 -12.86 -10.28 18.33
N ASN A 3 -12.92 -9.94 17.05
CA ASN A 3 -11.92 -10.42 16.09
C ASN A 3 -10.60 -9.71 16.46
N PRO A 4 -9.51 -10.41 16.80
CA PRO A 4 -8.24 -9.75 17.05
C PRO A 4 -7.88 -8.98 15.78
N ILE A 5 -7.52 -7.71 15.91
CA ILE A 5 -7.02 -6.89 14.80
C ILE A 5 -5.82 -7.64 14.25
N ARG A 6 -5.99 -8.33 13.12
CA ARG A 6 -4.91 -9.06 12.45
C ARG A 6 -3.96 -8.00 11.91
N LYS A 7 -2.83 -7.83 12.58
CA LYS A 7 -1.72 -7.06 12.01
C LYS A 7 -1.24 -7.77 10.75
N LEU A 8 -0.84 -6.99 9.76
CA LEU A 8 -0.18 -7.55 8.58
C LEU A 8 1.13 -8.24 8.99
N PRO A 9 1.53 -9.30 8.27
CA PRO A 9 2.87 -9.88 8.42
C PRO A 9 3.94 -8.85 8.02
N ASP A 10 5.20 -9.19 8.29
CA ASP A 10 6.34 -8.39 7.82
C ASP A 10 6.32 -8.31 6.30
N LEU A 11 6.29 -7.10 5.77
CA LEU A 11 6.13 -6.88 4.34
C LEU A 11 7.49 -6.90 3.65
N SER A 12 7.58 -7.56 2.50
CA SER A 12 8.78 -7.55 1.67
C SER A 12 8.78 -6.34 0.75
N ARG A 13 9.94 -5.66 0.66
CA ARG A 13 10.12 -4.55 -0.27
C ARG A 13 9.91 -4.98 -1.73
N ASP A 14 10.49 -6.12 -2.11
CA ASP A 14 10.37 -6.66 -3.48
C ASP A 14 8.91 -6.92 -3.87
N LEU A 15 8.10 -7.43 -2.93
CA LEU A 15 6.68 -7.64 -3.16
C LEU A 15 5.95 -6.32 -3.42
N ILE A 16 6.25 -5.29 -2.61
CA ILE A 16 5.64 -3.97 -2.76
C ILE A 16 6.02 -3.36 -4.11
N ASP A 17 7.29 -3.42 -4.49
CA ASP A 17 7.78 -2.86 -5.75
C ASP A 17 7.10 -3.55 -6.96
N VAL A 18 6.97 -4.89 -6.96
CA VAL A 18 6.25 -5.62 -8.02
C VAL A 18 4.77 -5.23 -8.09
N LEU A 19 4.12 -5.01 -6.94
CA LEU A 19 2.73 -4.59 -6.91
C LEU A 19 2.55 -3.13 -7.36
N ASP A 20 3.49 -2.26 -7.03
CA ASP A 20 3.50 -0.85 -7.45
C ASP A 20 3.64 -0.72 -8.97
N GLU A 21 4.52 -1.51 -9.59
CA GLU A 21 4.65 -1.59 -11.05
C GLU A 21 3.37 -2.10 -11.73
N ARG A 22 2.70 -3.08 -11.12
CA ARG A 22 1.48 -3.68 -11.66
C ARG A 22 0.24 -2.81 -11.47
N PHE A 23 0.16 -2.03 -10.39
CA PHE A 23 -0.93 -1.12 -10.06
C PHE A 23 -0.41 0.32 -9.85
N PRO A 24 0.14 0.92 -10.91
CA PRO A 24 0.83 2.20 -10.83
C PRO A 24 -0.15 3.34 -10.58
N LEU A 25 0.35 4.38 -9.91
CA LEU A 25 -0.37 5.65 -9.81
C LEU A 25 -0.38 6.31 -11.20
N ARG A 26 -1.54 6.26 -11.86
CA ARG A 26 -1.75 6.85 -13.19
C ARG A 26 -3.04 7.64 -13.23
N LEU A 27 -3.06 8.63 -14.13
CA LEU A 27 -4.30 9.29 -14.50
C LEU A 27 -5.25 8.28 -15.14
N PRO A 28 -6.57 8.41 -14.90
CA PRO A 28 -7.58 7.64 -15.61
C PRO A 28 -7.39 7.73 -17.13
N ASP A 29 -7.59 6.63 -17.85
CA ASP A 29 -7.68 6.69 -19.31
C ASP A 29 -9.04 7.35 -19.65
N PRO A 30 -9.10 8.31 -20.59
CA PRO A 30 -10.37 8.88 -21.05
C PRO A 30 -11.39 7.84 -21.55
N LYS A 31 -10.95 6.63 -21.88
CA LYS A 31 -11.80 5.51 -22.29
C LYS A 31 -12.32 4.66 -21.13
N ASP A 32 -11.79 4.83 -19.93
CA ASP A 32 -12.27 4.10 -18.74
C ASP A 32 -13.67 4.57 -18.38
N ASN A 33 -14.56 3.63 -18.05
CA ASN A 33 -15.83 3.98 -17.41
C ASN A 33 -15.63 4.23 -15.91
N GLU A 34 -16.62 4.87 -15.29
CA GLU A 34 -16.57 5.23 -13.86
C GLU A 34 -16.23 4.03 -12.95
N ARG A 35 -16.79 2.85 -13.22
CA ARG A 35 -16.54 1.64 -12.42
C ARG A 35 -15.09 1.19 -12.53
N GLU A 36 -14.51 1.23 -13.72
CA GLU A 36 -13.10 0.89 -13.95
C GLU A 36 -12.16 1.87 -13.24
N ILE A 37 -12.49 3.16 -13.27
CA ILE A 37 -11.75 4.20 -12.54
C ILE A 37 -11.75 3.88 -11.05
N TRP A 38 -12.90 3.61 -10.45
CA TRP A 38 -12.99 3.30 -9.02
C TRP A 38 -12.25 2.01 -8.64
N ILE A 39 -12.26 0.99 -9.50
CA ILE A 39 -11.48 -0.23 -9.28
C ILE A 39 -9.98 0.08 -9.25
N LYS A 40 -9.49 0.87 -10.22
CA LYS A 40 -8.08 1.28 -10.31
C LYS A 40 -7.67 2.12 -9.10
N VAL A 41 -8.51 3.07 -8.69
CA VAL A 41 -8.29 3.88 -7.47
C VAL A 41 -8.24 2.99 -6.23
N GLY A 42 -9.16 2.03 -6.11
CA GLY A 42 -9.17 1.07 -5.00
C GLY A 42 -7.90 0.23 -4.93
N GLN A 43 -7.44 -0.31 -6.07
CA GLN A 43 -6.17 -1.04 -6.17
C GLN A 43 -5.01 -0.16 -5.70
N ARG A 44 -4.94 1.09 -6.17
CA ARG A 44 -3.89 2.03 -5.77
C ARG A 44 -3.88 2.30 -4.27
N LYS A 45 -5.06 2.50 -3.67
CA LYS A 45 -5.19 2.75 -2.23
C LYS A 45 -4.69 1.59 -1.38
N VAL A 46 -4.87 0.36 -1.85
CA VAL A 46 -4.31 -0.82 -1.18
C VAL A 46 -2.78 -0.81 -1.23
N ILE A 47 -2.18 -0.47 -2.38
CA ILE A 47 -0.72 -0.41 -2.51
C ILE A 47 -0.13 0.69 -1.62
N GLU A 48 -0.73 1.88 -1.60
CA GLU A 48 -0.33 2.97 -0.70
C GLU A 48 -0.36 2.54 0.77
N PHE A 49 -1.43 1.86 1.20
CA PHE A 49 -1.52 1.32 2.55
C PHE A 49 -0.40 0.31 2.88
N LEU A 50 -0.02 -0.55 1.93
CA LEU A 50 1.07 -1.50 2.12
C LEU A 50 2.44 -0.82 2.21
N ILE A 51 2.67 0.22 1.40
CA ILE A 51 3.88 1.06 1.47
C ILE A 51 3.97 1.73 2.84
N ASP A 52 2.90 2.40 3.28
CA ASP A 52 2.86 3.07 4.58
C ASP A 52 3.12 2.07 5.72
N THR A 53 2.50 0.88 5.65
CA THR A 53 2.70 -0.18 6.64
C THR A 53 4.15 -0.67 6.66
N TYR A 54 4.77 -0.85 5.49
CA TYR A 54 6.18 -1.25 5.39
C TYR A 54 7.10 -0.20 6.01
N ASP A 55 6.88 1.07 5.67
CA ASP A 55 7.64 2.18 6.25
C ASP A 55 7.47 2.24 7.77
N GLU A 56 6.28 1.98 8.29
CA GLU A 56 6.04 1.85 9.74
C GLU A 56 6.77 0.66 10.36
N GLN A 57 6.81 -0.50 9.70
CA GLN A 57 7.54 -1.68 10.16
C GLN A 57 9.06 -1.45 10.22
N HIS A 58 9.60 -0.64 9.31
CA HIS A 58 11.03 -0.40 9.15
C HIS A 58 11.54 0.95 9.68
N LYS A 59 10.67 1.81 10.22
CA LYS A 59 11.07 3.04 10.92
C LYS A 59 11.94 2.68 12.12
N THR A 60 13.25 2.87 11.99
CA THR A 60 14.18 2.82 13.12
C THR A 60 13.98 4.09 13.92
N LEU A 61 13.42 3.99 15.13
CA LEU A 61 13.44 5.09 16.09
C LEU A 61 14.91 5.38 16.42
N ILE A 62 15.49 6.41 15.79
CA ILE A 62 16.75 6.97 16.27
C ILE A 62 16.41 7.66 17.59
N SER A 63 16.49 6.93 18.70
CA SER A 63 16.49 7.56 20.03
C SER A 63 17.72 8.45 20.12
N PRO A 64 17.60 9.73 20.56
CA PRO A 64 18.76 10.54 20.86
C PRO A 64 19.59 9.80 21.91
N LYS A 65 20.87 9.55 21.60
CA LYS A 65 21.85 9.12 22.60
C LYS A 65 22.02 10.26 23.60
N GLU A 66 21.88 9.88 24.87
CA GLU A 66 22.21 10.56 26.14
C GLU A 66 22.87 11.94 26.08
#